data_AF-A0A3D6A7E0-F1
#
_entry.id   AF-A0A3D6A7E0-F1
#
_cell.length_a   1.000
_cell.length_b   1.000
_cell.length_c   1.000
_cell.angle_alpha   90.00
_cell.angle_beta   90.00
_cell.angle_gamma   90.00
#
_symmetry.space_group_name_H-M   'P 1'
#
loop_
_entity.id
_entity.type
_entity.pdbx_description
1 polymer ?
#
loop_
_entity_poly.entity_id
_entity_poly.type
_entity_poly.pdbx_seq_one_letter_code
_entity_poly.pdbx_strand_id
1 'polypeptide(L)'
;DAHTHRYPEELLGDPQSFAQLHKEWHWLELVSPKNKKSLQGWSTREKMIADMDKSEVERAVLLGWYWENPETCELQNQWCSQWIARDPDRFIGFLSLHPELQNSVESLKRSKDLGFIGIGECHPWLQGASIQNANWMNCMEFAAAEGWPVTFHVTEPVGHDYPSRVQTPFGEFLWLARQLPELKIILAHAGGLFPFYELNPKIRPELKNVHYDLAACPLLYDPEIYRKLIEVVGVKKILWGTDYPLRIFPA
;
A
#
# COMPACT_ATOMS: atom_id res chain seq x y z
N ASP A 1 -1.18 -1.85 -13.15
CA ASP A 1 -1.54 -2.35 -11.81
C ASP A 1 -1.07 -1.34 -10.78
N ALA A 2 -1.98 -0.74 -10.01
CA ALA A 2 -1.64 0.30 -9.04
C ALA A 2 -1.21 -0.23 -7.67
N HIS A 3 -1.31 -1.55 -7.44
CA HIS A 3 -1.05 -2.14 -6.12
C HIS A 3 -0.47 -3.53 -6.28
N THR A 4 0.85 -3.63 -6.16
CA THR A 4 1.58 -4.91 -6.13
C THR A 4 2.71 -4.82 -5.12
N HIS A 5 3.13 -5.97 -4.62
CA HIS A 5 4.30 -6.12 -3.77
C HIS A 5 5.31 -7.04 -4.43
N ARG A 6 6.58 -6.86 -4.05
CA ARG A 6 7.65 -7.72 -4.52
C ARG A 6 8.67 -7.91 -3.41
N TYR A 7 9.18 -9.12 -3.31
CA TYR A 7 10.25 -9.52 -2.40
C TYR A 7 11.45 -10.04 -3.21
N PRO A 8 12.68 -9.88 -2.72
CA PRO A 8 13.88 -10.46 -3.34
C PRO A 8 13.83 -12.00 -3.26
N GLU A 9 14.52 -12.67 -4.18
CA GLU A 9 14.44 -14.12 -4.34
C GLU A 9 14.87 -14.90 -3.09
N GLU A 10 15.82 -14.38 -2.32
CA GLU A 10 16.21 -14.98 -1.04
C GLU A 10 15.06 -15.08 -0.03
N LEU A 11 14.08 -14.17 -0.09
CA LEU A 11 12.92 -14.18 0.82
C LEU A 11 11.83 -15.17 0.40
N LEU A 12 11.79 -15.56 -0.88
CA LEU A 12 10.76 -16.48 -1.40
C LEU A 12 10.94 -17.90 -0.86
N GLY A 13 12.19 -18.30 -0.60
CA GLY A 13 12.53 -19.66 -0.14
C GLY A 13 12.44 -19.85 1.37
N ASP A 14 12.67 -18.79 2.15
CA ASP A 14 12.68 -18.85 3.61
C ASP A 14 12.22 -17.53 4.26
N PRO A 15 10.92 -17.18 4.12
CA PRO A 15 10.37 -15.97 4.75
C PRO A 15 10.43 -16.02 6.27
N GLN A 16 10.48 -17.22 6.87
CA GLN A 16 10.53 -17.39 8.32
C GLN A 16 11.87 -16.93 8.90
N SER A 17 12.99 -17.35 8.29
CA SER A 17 14.32 -16.89 8.74
C SER A 17 14.49 -15.39 8.57
N PHE A 18 13.98 -14.81 7.46
CA PHE A 18 13.99 -13.36 7.27
C PHE A 18 13.24 -12.63 8.38
N ALA A 19 11.99 -13.03 8.64
CA ALA A 19 11.18 -12.42 9.68
C ALA A 19 11.79 -12.54 11.08
N GLN A 20 12.43 -13.66 11.39
CA GLN A 20 13.12 -13.83 12.68
C GLN A 20 14.35 -12.92 12.81
N LEU A 21 15.14 -12.80 11.74
CA LEU A 21 16.33 -11.96 11.71
C LEU A 21 15.98 -10.48 11.86
N HIS A 22 14.95 -10.04 11.13
CA HIS A 22 14.52 -8.64 11.08
C HIS A 22 13.44 -8.29 12.11
N LYS A 23 12.91 -9.27 12.85
CA LYS A 23 11.82 -9.12 13.82
C LYS A 23 10.52 -8.58 13.20
N GLU A 24 10.17 -9.12 12.04
CA GLU A 24 8.96 -8.78 11.26
C GLU A 24 7.87 -9.83 11.49
N TRP A 25 7.37 -9.90 12.73
CA TRP A 25 6.42 -10.91 13.18
C TRP A 25 5.04 -10.75 12.56
N HIS A 26 4.58 -9.51 12.39
CA HIS A 26 3.30 -9.22 11.76
C HIS A 26 3.30 -9.64 10.30
N TRP A 27 4.34 -9.26 9.56
CA TRP A 27 4.51 -9.70 8.18
C TRP A 27 4.54 -11.23 8.09
N LEU A 28 5.29 -11.91 8.97
CA LEU A 28 5.34 -13.37 9.01
C LEU A 28 3.97 -14.01 9.21
N GLU A 29 3.14 -13.45 10.08
CA GLU A 29 1.79 -13.96 10.32
C GLU A 29 0.90 -13.84 9.08
N LEU A 30 1.07 -12.79 8.29
CA LEU A 30 0.34 -12.60 7.02
C LEU A 30 0.82 -13.57 5.94
N VAL A 31 2.15 -13.71 5.78
CA VAL A 31 2.72 -14.49 4.68
C VAL A 31 2.84 -15.99 4.95
N SER A 32 2.91 -16.38 6.23
CA SER A 32 3.05 -17.78 6.66
C SER A 32 2.26 -18.05 7.96
N PRO A 33 0.93 -17.91 7.94
CA PRO A 33 0.09 -18.14 9.12
C PRO A 33 0.15 -19.61 9.58
N LYS A 34 0.20 -19.83 10.91
CA LYS A 34 0.31 -21.18 11.50
C LYS A 34 -0.95 -22.04 11.33
N ASN A 35 -2.13 -21.41 11.31
CA ASN A 35 -3.41 -22.08 11.47
C ASN A 35 -4.29 -22.09 10.21
N LYS A 36 -3.80 -21.56 9.08
CA LYS A 36 -4.52 -21.52 7.80
C LYS A 36 -3.55 -21.58 6.63
N LYS A 37 -4.06 -21.93 5.46
CA LYS A 37 -3.28 -21.88 4.21
C LYS A 37 -2.93 -20.42 3.91
N SER A 38 -1.67 -20.15 3.58
CA SER A 38 -1.25 -18.80 3.20
C SER A 38 -1.91 -18.39 1.87
N LEU A 39 -2.43 -17.17 1.84
CA LEU A 39 -2.86 -16.50 0.61
C LEU A 39 -1.68 -15.88 -0.13
N GLN A 40 -0.54 -15.71 0.55
CA GLN A 40 0.67 -15.15 -0.05
C GLN A 40 1.17 -16.06 -1.17
N GLY A 41 1.20 -15.52 -2.38
CA GLY A 41 1.98 -16.07 -3.47
C GLY A 41 3.41 -15.52 -3.46
N TRP A 42 4.24 -16.08 -4.31
CA TRP A 42 5.63 -15.70 -4.44
C TRP A 42 5.97 -15.64 -5.92
N SER A 43 6.72 -14.61 -6.32
CA SER A 43 7.11 -14.43 -7.71
C SER A 43 8.53 -13.89 -7.83
N THR A 44 9.32 -14.56 -8.65
CA THR A 44 10.58 -14.01 -9.14
C THR A 44 10.31 -12.85 -10.11
N ARG A 45 11.36 -12.13 -10.49
CA ARG A 45 11.27 -11.08 -11.51
C ARG A 45 10.72 -11.63 -12.83
N GLU A 46 11.31 -12.71 -13.33
CA GLU A 46 10.98 -13.30 -14.63
C GLU A 46 9.54 -13.78 -14.65
N LYS A 47 9.09 -14.38 -13.53
CA LYS A 47 7.69 -14.79 -13.40
C LYS A 47 6.74 -13.59 -13.36
N MET A 48 7.06 -12.53 -12.62
CA MET A 48 6.19 -11.35 -12.52
C MET A 48 6.05 -10.67 -13.90
N ILE A 49 7.16 -10.51 -14.63
CA ILE A 49 7.15 -9.97 -15.99
C ILE A 49 6.32 -10.85 -16.94
N ALA A 50 6.50 -12.17 -16.89
CA ALA A 50 5.72 -13.09 -17.73
C ALA A 50 4.22 -13.07 -17.39
N ASP A 51 3.86 -12.98 -16.11
CA ASP A 51 2.46 -12.86 -15.66
C ASP A 51 1.86 -11.51 -16.13
N MET A 52 2.63 -10.43 -16.07
CA MET A 52 2.24 -9.11 -16.59
C MET A 52 2.03 -9.15 -18.10
N ASP A 53 2.94 -9.73 -18.87
CA ASP A 53 2.84 -9.86 -20.34
C ASP A 53 1.60 -10.68 -20.73
N LYS A 54 1.39 -11.81 -20.05
CA LYS A 54 0.22 -12.66 -20.28
C LYS A 54 -1.10 -11.97 -19.94
N SER A 55 -1.09 -11.09 -18.94
CA SER A 55 -2.28 -10.38 -18.46
C SER A 55 -2.43 -8.98 -19.06
N GLU A 56 -1.60 -8.62 -20.04
CA GLU A 56 -1.58 -7.32 -20.72
C GLU A 56 -1.40 -6.13 -19.74
N VAL A 57 -0.68 -6.35 -18.64
CA VAL A 57 -0.32 -5.31 -17.68
C VAL A 57 0.98 -4.65 -18.13
N GLU A 58 0.87 -3.43 -18.67
CA GLU A 58 2.03 -2.66 -19.14
C GLU A 58 2.98 -2.32 -17.98
N ARG A 59 2.43 -1.72 -16.91
CA ARG A 59 3.20 -1.28 -15.73
C ARG A 59 2.56 -1.70 -14.41
N ALA A 60 3.41 -2.00 -13.44
CA ALA A 60 3.01 -2.30 -12.07
C ALA A 60 3.68 -1.35 -11.07
N VAL A 61 2.89 -0.85 -10.12
CA VAL A 61 3.41 -0.09 -8.98
C VAL A 61 3.85 -1.08 -7.91
N LEU A 62 5.15 -1.03 -7.58
CA LEU A 62 5.75 -1.77 -6.48
C LEU A 62 5.59 -0.93 -5.21
N LEU A 63 4.59 -1.29 -4.41
CA LEU A 63 4.32 -0.65 -3.13
C LEU A 63 5.37 -1.08 -2.09
N GLY A 64 5.90 -0.09 -1.39
CA GLY A 64 6.53 -0.26 -0.09
C GLY A 64 5.65 -1.08 0.85
N TRP A 65 6.24 -1.80 1.78
CA TRP A 65 5.50 -2.56 2.77
C TRP A 65 5.57 -1.84 4.11
N TYR A 66 4.53 -1.95 4.93
CA TYR A 66 4.46 -1.30 6.24
C TYR A 66 5.26 -2.06 7.31
N TRP A 67 6.55 -2.34 7.08
CA TRP A 67 7.41 -3.09 8.01
C TRP A 67 7.39 -2.52 9.43
N GLU A 68 7.53 -3.41 10.42
CA GLU A 68 7.56 -3.06 11.85
C GLU A 68 8.85 -2.30 12.22
N ASN A 69 9.93 -2.50 11.47
CA ASN A 69 11.23 -1.90 11.79
C ASN A 69 11.71 -0.93 10.69
N PRO A 70 12.24 0.26 11.05
CA PRO A 70 12.75 1.24 10.09
C PRO A 70 13.85 0.69 9.18
N GLU A 71 14.73 -0.17 9.71
CA GLU A 71 15.83 -0.78 8.95
C GLU A 71 15.32 -1.70 7.85
N THR A 72 14.20 -2.38 8.07
CA THR A 72 13.56 -3.25 7.07
C THR A 72 12.92 -2.42 5.97
N CYS A 73 12.30 -1.27 6.30
CA CYS A 73 11.83 -0.31 5.30
C CYS A 73 12.99 0.14 4.38
N GLU A 74 14.12 0.53 4.97
CA GLU A 74 15.30 0.97 4.21
C GLU A 74 15.85 -0.17 3.33
N LEU A 75 15.94 -1.39 3.86
CA LEU A 75 16.36 -2.56 3.08
C LEU A 75 15.43 -2.84 1.90
N GLN A 76 14.12 -2.77 2.09
CA GLN A 76 13.17 -2.91 0.97
C GLN A 76 13.34 -1.80 -0.06
N ASN A 77 13.54 -0.55 0.38
CA ASN A 77 13.74 0.58 -0.53
C ASN A 77 14.99 0.38 -1.39
N GLN A 78 16.06 -0.19 -0.83
CA GLN A 78 17.26 -0.53 -1.60
C GLN A 78 16.96 -1.57 -2.68
N TRP A 79 16.26 -2.67 -2.35
CA TRP A 79 15.85 -3.65 -3.36
C TRP A 79 14.94 -3.05 -4.43
N CYS A 80 13.94 -2.26 -4.03
CA CYS A 80 13.01 -1.63 -4.94
C CYS A 80 13.72 -0.67 -5.90
N SER A 81 14.68 0.12 -5.42
CA SER A 81 15.50 1.01 -6.26
C SER A 81 16.23 0.26 -7.37
N GLN A 82 16.76 -0.94 -7.07
CA GLN A 82 17.43 -1.79 -8.06
C GLN A 82 16.44 -2.36 -9.07
N TRP A 83 15.23 -2.69 -8.64
CA TRP A 83 14.19 -3.24 -9.50
C TRP A 83 13.65 -2.20 -10.49
N ILE A 84 13.37 -0.98 -10.03
CA ILE A 84 12.91 0.10 -10.92
C ILE A 84 14.01 0.57 -11.87
N ALA A 85 15.28 0.57 -11.44
CA ALA A 85 16.39 0.90 -12.32
C ALA A 85 16.63 -0.18 -13.40
N ARG A 86 16.37 -1.45 -13.07
CA ARG A 86 16.55 -2.58 -13.98
C ARG A 86 15.44 -2.68 -15.02
N ASP A 87 14.20 -2.40 -14.65
CA ASP A 87 13.02 -2.52 -15.52
C ASP A 87 12.13 -1.26 -15.45
N PRO A 88 12.64 -0.06 -15.79
CA PRO A 88 11.96 1.22 -15.57
C PRO A 88 10.67 1.38 -16.40
N ASP A 89 10.56 0.70 -17.52
CA ASP A 89 9.37 0.70 -18.36
C ASP A 89 8.25 -0.22 -17.82
N ARG A 90 8.57 -1.07 -16.84
CA ARG A 90 7.64 -2.06 -16.27
C ARG A 90 7.25 -1.74 -14.83
N PHE A 91 8.19 -1.20 -14.04
CA PHE A 91 7.98 -0.96 -12.62
C PHE A 91 8.02 0.50 -12.24
N ILE A 92 7.09 0.87 -11.35
CA ILE A 92 7.01 2.17 -10.71
C ILE A 92 7.23 1.95 -9.21
N GLY A 93 8.19 2.64 -8.61
CA GLY A 93 8.55 2.44 -7.20
C GLY A 93 7.83 3.40 -6.27
N PHE A 94 7.14 2.86 -5.27
CA PHE A 94 6.67 3.63 -4.11
C PHE A 94 7.50 3.25 -2.89
N LEU A 95 7.82 4.26 -2.08
CA LEU A 95 8.73 4.12 -0.95
C LEU A 95 8.04 3.47 0.24
N SER A 96 8.72 2.51 0.87
CA SER A 96 8.42 2.03 2.21
C SER A 96 8.75 3.10 3.24
N LEU A 97 7.80 3.46 4.09
CA LEU A 97 7.94 4.53 5.07
C LEU A 97 7.71 4.03 6.49
N HIS A 98 8.56 4.48 7.42
CA HIS A 98 8.40 4.25 8.85
C HIS A 98 8.28 5.59 9.60
N PRO A 99 7.41 5.71 10.63
CA PRO A 99 7.26 6.92 11.43
C PRO A 99 8.54 7.39 12.12
N GLU A 100 9.49 6.49 12.37
CA GLU A 100 10.78 6.79 13.00
C GLU A 100 11.92 7.09 12.01
N LEU A 101 11.60 7.28 10.72
CA LEU A 101 12.59 7.61 9.69
C LEU A 101 13.37 8.88 10.06
N GLN A 102 14.68 8.75 10.20
CA GLN A 102 15.56 9.88 10.51
C GLN A 102 15.75 10.76 9.27
N ASN A 103 15.82 12.08 9.49
CA ASN A 103 16.00 13.09 8.42
C ASN A 103 15.02 12.90 7.26
N SER A 104 13.75 12.66 7.57
CA SER A 104 12.71 12.20 6.64
C SER A 104 12.69 12.94 5.30
N VAL A 105 12.65 14.27 5.31
CA VAL A 105 12.62 15.07 4.08
C VAL A 105 13.86 14.86 3.21
N GLU A 106 15.04 14.75 3.81
CA GLU A 106 16.28 14.49 3.06
C GLU A 106 16.29 13.06 2.49
N SER A 107 15.85 12.08 3.28
CA SER A 107 15.69 10.70 2.84
C SER A 107 14.70 10.57 1.67
N LEU A 108 13.60 11.34 1.67
CA LEU A 108 12.64 11.39 0.56
C LEU A 108 13.24 12.05 -0.69
N LYS A 109 14.03 13.12 -0.54
CA LYS A 109 14.77 13.73 -1.66
C LYS A 109 15.73 12.74 -2.31
N ARG A 110 16.52 12.02 -1.51
CA ARG A 110 17.41 10.96 -2.01
C ARG A 110 16.63 9.84 -2.71
N SER A 111 15.49 9.45 -2.15
CA SER A 111 14.61 8.44 -2.77
C SER A 111 14.05 8.91 -4.12
N LYS A 112 13.70 10.19 -4.25
CA LYS A 112 13.31 10.77 -5.53
C LYS A 112 14.43 10.66 -6.57
N ASP A 113 15.66 10.94 -6.18
CA ASP A 113 16.83 10.80 -7.06
C ASP A 113 17.08 9.33 -7.48
N LEU A 114 16.64 8.37 -6.67
CA LEU A 114 16.66 6.93 -6.99
C LEU A 114 15.49 6.47 -7.86
N GLY A 115 14.57 7.36 -8.24
CA GLY A 115 13.47 7.07 -9.17
C GLY A 115 12.13 6.71 -8.52
N PHE A 116 12.01 6.80 -7.20
CA PHE A 116 10.71 6.67 -6.53
C PHE A 116 9.80 7.85 -6.91
N ILE A 117 8.49 7.59 -7.01
CA ILE A 117 7.50 8.61 -7.38
C ILE A 117 6.22 8.58 -6.51
N GLY A 118 6.27 7.87 -5.38
CA GLY A 118 5.14 7.72 -4.46
C GLY A 118 5.58 7.12 -3.13
N ILE A 119 4.65 7.04 -2.18
CA ILE A 119 4.88 6.47 -0.86
C ILE A 119 3.82 5.41 -0.59
N GLY A 120 4.20 4.35 0.12
CA GLY A 120 3.30 3.33 0.60
C GLY A 120 3.42 2.04 -0.19
N GLU A 121 2.75 0.99 0.27
CA GLU A 121 1.63 0.98 1.21
C GLU A 121 2.00 1.33 2.67
N CYS A 122 1.28 2.29 3.23
CA CYS A 122 1.48 2.79 4.58
C CYS A 122 0.47 2.23 5.57
N HIS A 123 0.91 1.82 6.76
CA HIS A 123 0.03 1.43 7.86
C HIS A 123 0.56 1.94 9.22
N PRO A 124 0.55 3.27 9.44
CA PRO A 124 1.21 3.87 10.60
C PRO A 124 0.67 3.37 11.95
N TRP A 125 -0.60 2.96 12.01
CA TRP A 125 -1.21 2.42 13.23
C TRP A 125 -0.61 1.08 13.65
N LEU A 126 -0.24 0.24 12.68
CA LEU A 126 0.49 -1.00 12.96
C LEU A 126 1.88 -0.69 13.53
N GLN A 127 2.52 0.36 13.00
CA GLN A 127 3.83 0.84 13.44
C GLN A 127 3.75 1.66 14.74
N GLY A 128 2.63 1.61 15.47
CA GLY A 128 2.46 2.29 16.76
C GLY A 128 2.31 3.81 16.67
N ALA A 129 2.03 4.36 15.48
CA ALA A 129 1.90 5.79 15.23
C ALA A 129 0.50 6.19 14.74
N SER A 130 0.19 7.48 14.84
CA SER A 130 -0.94 8.12 14.14
C SER A 130 -0.40 8.83 12.91
N ILE A 131 -1.25 9.05 11.90
CA ILE A 131 -0.86 9.91 10.76
C ILE A 131 -0.54 11.35 11.19
N GLN A 132 -0.97 11.77 12.38
CA GLN A 132 -0.67 13.09 12.94
C GLN A 132 0.74 13.18 13.56
N ASN A 133 1.49 12.07 13.57
CA ASN A 133 2.89 12.08 13.98
C ASN A 133 3.66 13.15 13.17
N ALA A 134 4.46 13.99 13.85
CA ALA A 134 5.13 15.11 13.19
C ALA A 134 6.06 14.67 12.06
N ASN A 135 6.78 13.55 12.23
CA ASN A 135 7.65 13.03 11.19
C ASN A 135 6.86 12.47 10.01
N TRP A 136 5.71 11.84 10.28
CA TRP A 136 4.78 11.41 9.25
C TRP A 136 4.24 12.60 8.44
N MET A 137 3.79 13.65 9.13
CA MET A 137 3.29 14.87 8.48
C MET A 137 4.35 15.56 7.61
N ASN A 138 5.61 15.63 8.05
CA ASN A 138 6.71 16.14 7.21
C ASN A 138 6.85 15.34 5.89
N CYS A 139 6.65 14.02 5.93
CA CYS A 139 6.67 13.18 4.73
C CYS A 139 5.47 13.46 3.82
N MET A 140 4.28 13.65 4.40
CA MET A 140 3.05 13.93 3.66
C MET A 140 3.10 15.31 3.00
N GLU A 141 3.65 16.32 3.67
CA GLU A 141 3.89 17.66 3.11
C GLU A 141 4.87 17.62 1.93
N PHE A 142 5.95 16.85 2.06
CA PHE A 142 6.87 16.60 0.95
C PHE A 142 6.14 15.93 -0.22
N ALA A 143 5.38 14.87 0.04
CA ALA A 143 4.65 14.16 -1.01
C ALA A 143 3.63 15.07 -1.72
N ALA A 144 2.92 15.92 -0.97
CA ALA A 144 2.01 16.91 -1.54
C ALA A 144 2.74 17.92 -2.44
N ALA A 145 3.88 18.46 -1.98
CA ALA A 145 4.67 19.43 -2.74
C ALA A 145 5.25 18.83 -4.04
N GLU A 146 5.64 17.55 -4.01
CA GLU A 146 6.19 16.83 -5.17
C GLU A 146 5.11 16.18 -6.06
N GLY A 147 3.84 16.26 -5.66
CA GLY A 147 2.72 15.61 -6.34
C GLY A 147 2.74 14.08 -6.28
N TRP A 148 3.51 13.51 -5.34
CA TRP A 148 3.60 12.09 -5.06
C TRP A 148 2.30 11.58 -4.43
N PRO A 149 1.68 10.52 -4.97
CA PRO A 149 0.61 9.81 -4.29
C PRO A 149 1.12 9.01 -3.08
N VAL A 150 0.23 8.85 -2.10
CA VAL A 150 0.48 8.05 -0.90
C VAL A 150 -0.61 6.99 -0.77
N THR A 151 -0.23 5.72 -0.81
CA THR A 151 -1.15 4.60 -0.62
C THR A 151 -1.15 4.17 0.84
N PHE A 152 -2.34 4.04 1.42
CA PHE A 152 -2.54 3.55 2.78
C PHE A 152 -3.25 2.20 2.76
N HIS A 153 -2.75 1.28 3.58
CA HIS A 153 -3.49 0.08 3.95
C HIS A 153 -4.73 0.49 4.74
N VAL A 154 -5.87 -0.09 4.37
CA VAL A 154 -7.14 0.19 5.04
C VAL A 154 -7.80 -1.09 5.48
N THR A 155 -7.95 -1.21 6.79
CA THR A 155 -8.78 -2.23 7.44
C THR A 155 -10.16 -1.62 7.73
N GLU A 156 -11.24 -2.28 7.31
CA GLU A 156 -12.60 -1.82 7.60
C GLU A 156 -12.87 -1.78 9.12
N PRO A 157 -13.64 -0.79 9.62
CA PRO A 157 -13.94 -0.69 11.06
C PRO A 157 -14.89 -1.79 11.54
N VAL A 158 -15.78 -2.26 10.66
CA VAL A 158 -16.77 -3.31 10.93
C VAL A 158 -16.43 -4.51 10.06
N GLY A 159 -15.61 -5.41 10.62
CA GLY A 159 -15.10 -6.60 9.94
C GLY A 159 -14.91 -7.75 10.93
N HIS A 160 -14.51 -8.91 10.41
CA HIS A 160 -14.18 -10.06 11.25
C HIS A 160 -12.90 -9.80 12.05
N ASP A 161 -12.86 -10.25 13.30
CA ASP A 161 -11.68 -10.11 14.14
C ASP A 161 -10.68 -11.25 13.84
N TYR A 162 -9.42 -10.91 13.60
CA TYR A 162 -8.34 -11.88 13.36
C TYR A 162 -7.05 -11.36 13.99
N PRO A 163 -6.10 -12.23 14.40
CA PRO A 163 -5.00 -11.82 15.28
C PRO A 163 -4.08 -10.72 14.71
N SER A 164 -3.91 -10.68 13.38
CA SER A 164 -3.13 -9.64 12.68
C SER A 164 -3.97 -8.43 12.24
N ARG A 165 -5.20 -8.26 12.73
CA ARG A 165 -6.04 -7.13 12.35
C ARG A 165 -5.62 -5.88 13.13
N VAL A 166 -5.27 -4.81 12.41
CA VAL A 166 -5.10 -3.48 13.01
C VAL A 166 -6.10 -2.53 12.38
N GLN A 167 -6.98 -1.99 13.23
CA GLN A 167 -8.07 -1.11 12.79
C GLN A 167 -7.53 0.23 12.31
N THR A 168 -8.03 0.68 11.16
CA THR A 168 -7.72 1.98 10.61
C THR A 168 -8.74 3.05 11.08
N PRO A 169 -8.34 4.11 11.79
CA PRO A 169 -9.23 5.19 12.21
C PRO A 169 -9.66 6.08 11.03
N PHE A 170 -10.83 5.82 10.44
CA PHE A 170 -11.32 6.55 9.25
C PHE A 170 -11.38 8.08 9.43
N GLY A 171 -11.64 8.56 10.66
CA GLY A 171 -11.62 9.99 10.96
C GLY A 171 -10.26 10.65 10.68
N GLU A 172 -9.16 9.90 10.77
CA GLU A 172 -7.82 10.40 10.44
C GLU A 172 -7.67 10.66 8.94
N PHE A 173 -8.21 9.81 8.05
CA PHE A 173 -8.16 10.09 6.61
C PHE A 173 -8.92 11.35 6.20
N LEU A 174 -10.09 11.58 6.81
CA LEU A 174 -10.84 12.82 6.59
C LEU A 174 -10.04 14.03 7.09
N TRP A 175 -9.39 13.90 8.25
CA TRP A 175 -8.51 14.95 8.76
C TRP A 175 -7.34 15.22 7.81
N LEU A 176 -6.67 14.19 7.28
CA LEU A 176 -5.54 14.34 6.37
C LEU A 176 -5.94 15.02 5.07
N ALA A 177 -7.07 14.60 4.48
CA ALA A 177 -7.61 15.19 3.26
C ALA A 177 -7.89 16.69 3.44
N ARG A 178 -8.33 17.12 4.63
CA ARG A 178 -8.52 18.53 4.99
C ARG A 178 -7.20 19.28 5.20
N GLN A 179 -6.23 18.66 5.89
CA GLN A 179 -4.96 19.31 6.18
C GLN A 179 -4.12 19.51 4.92
N LEU A 180 -4.09 18.51 4.04
CA LEU A 180 -3.27 18.50 2.83
C LEU A 180 -4.16 18.25 1.59
N PRO A 181 -4.95 19.25 1.17
CA PRO A 181 -5.89 19.09 0.05
C PRO A 181 -5.22 18.85 -1.32
N GLU A 182 -3.90 19.08 -1.42
CA GLU A 182 -3.08 18.81 -2.61
C GLU A 182 -2.45 17.41 -2.60
N LEU A 183 -2.43 16.73 -1.45
CA LEU A 183 -1.90 15.37 -1.34
C LEU A 183 -2.84 14.40 -2.05
N LYS A 184 -2.30 13.57 -2.95
CA LYS A 184 -3.08 12.48 -3.57
C LYS A 184 -3.07 11.28 -2.64
N ILE A 185 -4.19 11.01 -1.98
CA ILE A 185 -4.33 9.91 -1.03
C ILE A 185 -4.96 8.74 -1.76
N ILE A 186 -4.38 7.55 -1.68
CA ILE A 186 -4.96 6.29 -2.18
C ILE A 186 -5.27 5.42 -0.97
N LEU A 187 -6.52 5.02 -0.82
CA LEU A 187 -6.97 4.10 0.21
C LEU A 187 -7.13 2.72 -0.43
N ALA A 188 -6.29 1.77 0.01
CA ALA A 188 -6.28 0.42 -0.53
C ALA A 188 -7.59 -0.33 -0.24
N HIS A 189 -7.84 -1.40 -0.99
CA HIS A 189 -8.90 -2.38 -0.71
C HIS A 189 -10.31 -1.75 -0.70
N ALA A 190 -10.65 -1.02 -1.75
CA ALA A 190 -11.87 -0.21 -1.85
C ALA A 190 -12.06 0.78 -0.69
N GLY A 191 -10.95 1.15 -0.03
CA GLY A 191 -10.91 2.00 1.15
C GLY A 191 -11.67 1.43 2.35
N GLY A 192 -11.84 0.11 2.49
CA GLY A 192 -12.57 -0.45 3.63
C GLY A 192 -14.03 0.05 3.73
N LEU A 193 -14.67 0.31 2.59
CA LEU A 193 -16.00 0.94 2.48
C LEU A 193 -16.04 2.43 2.87
N PHE A 194 -14.89 3.09 3.07
CA PHE A 194 -14.79 4.54 3.23
C PHE A 194 -15.44 5.37 2.10
N PRO A 195 -15.41 4.95 0.81
CA PRO A 195 -16.08 5.67 -0.29
C PRO A 195 -17.54 6.04 -0.01
N PHE A 196 -18.27 5.22 0.76
CA PHE A 196 -19.69 5.47 1.05
C PHE A 196 -19.93 6.71 1.93
N TYR A 197 -18.93 7.21 2.65
CA TYR A 197 -19.04 8.50 3.34
C TYR A 197 -19.18 9.68 2.36
N GLU A 198 -18.76 9.53 1.10
CA GLU A 198 -18.99 10.53 0.05
C GLU A 198 -20.46 10.63 -0.40
N LEU A 199 -21.35 9.73 0.03
CA LEU A 199 -22.79 9.96 -0.13
C LEU A 199 -23.28 11.16 0.68
N ASN A 200 -22.53 11.57 1.71
CA ASN A 200 -22.81 12.79 2.45
C ASN A 200 -22.33 14.02 1.65
N PRO A 201 -23.23 14.91 1.19
CA PRO A 201 -22.85 16.07 0.38
C PRO A 201 -21.99 17.09 1.13
N LYS A 202 -21.94 17.04 2.48
CA LYS A 202 -21.05 17.88 3.29
C LYS A 202 -19.61 17.37 3.29
N ILE A 203 -19.43 16.05 3.15
CA ILE A 203 -18.11 15.41 3.23
C ILE A 203 -17.48 15.26 1.85
N ARG A 204 -18.29 14.96 0.81
CA ARG A 204 -17.82 14.75 -0.56
C ARG A 204 -16.83 15.82 -1.07
N PRO A 205 -17.06 17.15 -0.89
CA PRO A 205 -16.13 18.16 -1.38
C PRO A 205 -14.74 18.11 -0.72
N GLU A 206 -14.68 17.60 0.51
CA GLU A 206 -13.47 17.51 1.31
C GLU A 206 -12.60 16.30 0.94
N LEU A 207 -13.17 15.34 0.22
CA LEU A 207 -12.50 14.10 -0.20
C LEU A 207 -12.07 14.13 -1.67
N LYS A 208 -11.99 15.31 -2.29
CA LYS A 208 -11.64 15.48 -3.72
C LYS A 208 -10.29 14.85 -4.11
N ASN A 209 -9.37 14.74 -3.16
CA ASN A 209 -8.00 14.24 -3.33
C ASN A 209 -7.80 12.80 -2.85
N VAL A 210 -8.86 12.13 -2.39
CA VAL A 210 -8.85 10.73 -1.97
C VAL A 210 -9.25 9.84 -3.13
N HIS A 211 -8.53 8.75 -3.34
CA HIS A 211 -8.75 7.75 -4.40
C HIS A 211 -8.76 6.36 -3.75
N TYR A 212 -9.23 5.36 -4.50
CA TYR A 212 -9.44 4.01 -3.98
C TYR A 212 -8.90 2.98 -4.97
N ASP A 213 -8.07 2.06 -4.52
CA ASP A 213 -7.71 0.91 -5.37
C ASP A 213 -8.65 -0.29 -5.13
N LEU A 214 -8.56 -1.27 -6.02
CA LEU A 214 -9.35 -2.50 -5.98
C LEU A 214 -8.57 -3.72 -5.49
N ALA A 215 -7.38 -3.51 -4.91
CA ALA A 215 -6.48 -4.57 -4.47
C ALA A 215 -7.18 -5.49 -3.45
N ALA A 216 -6.99 -6.80 -3.57
CA ALA A 216 -7.62 -7.83 -2.72
C ALA A 216 -9.16 -7.85 -2.66
N CYS A 217 -9.89 -6.99 -3.40
CA CYS A 217 -11.36 -6.93 -3.33
C CYS A 217 -12.08 -8.28 -3.49
N PRO A 218 -11.65 -9.21 -4.37
CA PRO A 218 -12.28 -10.53 -4.48
C PRO A 218 -12.25 -11.39 -3.21
N LEU A 219 -11.33 -11.11 -2.28
CA LEU A 219 -11.24 -11.78 -0.98
C LEU A 219 -12.14 -11.14 0.08
N LEU A 220 -12.53 -9.87 -0.13
CA LEU A 220 -13.12 -9.02 0.91
C LEU A 220 -14.61 -8.75 0.69
N TYR A 221 -15.03 -8.62 -0.57
CA TYR A 221 -16.35 -8.11 -0.91
C TYR A 221 -17.04 -8.93 -2.00
N ASP A 222 -18.37 -8.90 -1.97
CA ASP A 222 -19.18 -9.39 -3.09
C ASP A 222 -18.91 -8.54 -4.36
N PRO A 223 -18.93 -9.13 -5.58
CA PRO A 223 -18.76 -8.41 -6.84
C PRO A 223 -19.67 -7.18 -7.03
N GLU A 224 -20.78 -7.04 -6.31
CA GLU A 224 -21.59 -5.82 -6.34
C GLU A 224 -20.80 -4.55 -5.95
N ILE A 225 -19.71 -4.68 -5.18
CA ILE A 225 -18.89 -3.56 -4.73
C ILE A 225 -18.41 -2.68 -5.88
N TYR A 226 -18.00 -3.27 -7.01
CA TYR A 226 -17.42 -2.52 -8.13
C TYR A 226 -18.41 -1.50 -8.70
N ARG A 227 -19.65 -1.94 -8.93
CA ARG A 227 -20.73 -1.08 -9.42
C ARG A 227 -21.07 0.00 -8.39
N LYS A 228 -21.13 -0.36 -7.10
CA LYS A 228 -21.43 0.60 -6.03
C LYS A 228 -20.36 1.67 -5.86
N LEU A 229 -19.08 1.32 -5.96
CA LEU A 229 -18.00 2.31 -5.96
C LEU A 229 -18.16 3.30 -7.11
N ILE A 230 -18.41 2.80 -8.33
CA ILE A 230 -18.60 3.65 -9.51
C ILE A 230 -19.80 4.60 -9.31
N GLU A 231 -20.92 4.11 -8.80
CA GLU A 231 -22.11 4.91 -8.50
C GLU A 231 -21.84 6.03 -7.47
N VAL A 232 -21.00 5.76 -6.46
CA VAL A 232 -20.77 6.68 -5.34
C VAL A 232 -19.69 7.72 -5.64
N VAL A 233 -18.52 7.29 -6.12
CA VAL A 233 -17.32 8.16 -6.25
C VAL A 233 -16.93 8.44 -7.71
N GLY A 234 -17.50 7.69 -8.65
CA GLY A 234 -17.18 7.79 -10.07
C GLY A 234 -15.86 7.14 -10.45
N VAL A 235 -15.75 6.74 -11.73
CA VAL A 235 -14.59 5.98 -12.26
C VAL A 235 -13.24 6.69 -12.11
N LYS A 236 -13.23 8.03 -12.02
CA LYS A 236 -11.98 8.81 -11.92
C LYS A 236 -11.28 8.68 -10.57
N LYS A 237 -11.99 8.24 -9.54
CA LYS A 237 -11.44 8.05 -8.19
C LYS A 237 -11.05 6.61 -7.90
N ILE A 238 -11.18 5.71 -8.88
CA ILE A 238 -10.96 4.27 -8.73
C ILE A 238 -9.74 3.86 -9.54
N LEU A 239 -8.83 3.13 -8.89
CA LEU A 239 -7.61 2.59 -9.47
C LEU A 239 -7.73 1.06 -9.52
N TRP A 240 -7.35 0.46 -10.65
CA TRP A 240 -7.24 -0.99 -10.73
C TRP A 240 -5.94 -1.44 -10.05
N GLY A 241 -6.07 -2.33 -9.05
CA GLY A 241 -4.98 -2.91 -8.29
C GLY A 241 -5.26 -4.39 -8.01
N THR A 242 -4.24 -5.24 -7.97
CA THR A 242 -4.44 -6.69 -7.78
C THR A 242 -4.02 -7.22 -6.41
N ASP A 243 -3.13 -6.51 -5.72
CA ASP A 243 -2.38 -7.02 -4.57
C ASP A 243 -1.41 -8.17 -4.95
N TYR A 244 -0.98 -8.25 -6.21
CA TYR A 244 -0.04 -9.29 -6.64
C TYR A 244 1.23 -9.28 -5.76
N PRO A 245 1.75 -10.44 -5.31
CA PRO A 245 1.39 -11.80 -5.73
C PRO A 245 0.37 -12.50 -4.81
N LEU A 246 -0.45 -11.76 -4.07
CA LEU A 246 -1.53 -12.34 -3.26
C LEU A 246 -2.49 -13.15 -4.14
N ARG A 247 -2.85 -14.35 -3.68
CA ARG A 247 -3.78 -15.24 -4.39
C ARG A 247 -5.21 -14.86 -4.07
N ILE A 248 -5.76 -13.93 -4.82
CA ILE A 248 -7.12 -13.38 -4.61
C ILE A 248 -8.26 -14.32 -5.06
N PHE A 249 -7.94 -15.40 -5.78
CA PHE A 249 -8.85 -16.51 -6.09
C PHE A 249 -8.22 -17.84 -5.63
N PRO A 250 -8.18 -18.11 -4.31
CA PRO A 250 -7.54 -19.30 -3.76
C PRO A 250 -8.42 -20.53 -4.05
N ALA A 251 -7.99 -21.36 -4.99
CA ALA A 251 -8.58 -22.69 -5.25
C ALA A 251 -8.22 -23.71 -4.15
#